data_AF-A0A3P7J8G8-F1
#
_entry.id   AF-A0A3P7J8G8-F1
#
_cell.length_a   1.000
_cell.length_b   1.000
_cell.length_c   1.000
_cell.angle_alpha   90.00
_cell.angle_beta   90.00
_cell.angle_gamma   90.00
#
_symmetry.space_group_name_H-M   'P 1'
#
loop_
_entity.id
_entity.type
_entity.pdbx_description
1 polymer ?
#
loop_
_entity_poly.entity_id
_entity_poly.type
_entity_poly.pdbx_seq_one_letter_code
_entity_poly.pdbx_strand_id
1 'polypeptide(L)'
;MRGRFSYSIASLTWLERKAATILYSTLPPASMEDALKDFLAAYEEKPEWIENLIFIIRTYQAMNDKENVKKYCNKLLLLTPTNEDERDRLHEAKKLLAKC
;
A
#
# COMPACT_ATOMS: atom_id res chain seq x y z
N MET A 1 -1.18 -5.06 -10.61
CA MET A 1 -1.90 -3.82 -10.99
C MET A 1 -3.25 -3.70 -10.30
N ARG A 2 -4.04 -4.78 -10.14
CA ARG A 2 -5.34 -4.76 -9.45
C ARG A 2 -5.28 -4.19 -8.02
N GLY A 3 -4.32 -4.62 -7.21
CA GLY A 3 -4.12 -4.06 -5.86
C GLY A 3 -3.90 -2.53 -5.82
N ARG A 4 -3.12 -1.98 -6.76
CA ARG A 4 -2.93 -0.51 -6.86
C ARG A 4 -4.21 0.21 -7.23
N PHE A 5 -4.98 -0.35 -8.15
CA PHE A 5 -6.28 0.21 -8.53
C PHE A 5 -7.24 0.21 -7.33
N SER A 6 -7.37 -0.92 -6.64
CA SER A 6 -8.22 -1.03 -5.44
C SER A 6 -7.79 -0.06 -4.34
N TYR A 7 -6.49 0.06 -4.07
CA TYR A 7 -5.94 1.03 -3.13
C TYR A 7 -6.29 2.47 -3.54
N SER A 8 -6.06 2.85 -4.80
CA SER A 8 -6.37 4.19 -5.28
C SER A 8 -7.84 4.55 -5.14
N ILE A 9 -8.76 3.63 -5.46
CA ILE A 9 -10.20 3.84 -5.28
C ILE A 9 -10.57 3.89 -3.79
N ALA A 10 -9.97 3.04 -2.95
CA ALA A 10 -10.24 3.03 -1.51
C ALA A 10 -9.74 4.30 -0.82
N SER A 11 -8.62 4.88 -1.26
CA SER A 11 -8.02 6.11 -0.71
C SER A 11 -8.73 7.41 -1.09
N LEU A 12 -9.70 7.41 -2.01
CA LEU A 12 -10.41 8.64 -2.40
C LEU A 12 -11.18 9.24 -1.23
N THR A 13 -11.00 10.54 -1.00
CA THR A 13 -11.88 11.31 -0.11
C THR A 13 -13.32 11.31 -0.63
N TRP A 14 -14.29 11.62 0.22
CA TRP A 14 -15.70 11.69 -0.20
C TRP A 14 -15.92 12.65 -1.39
N LEU A 15 -15.20 13.77 -1.43
CA LEU A 15 -15.29 14.75 -2.51
C LEU A 15 -14.70 14.21 -3.82
N GLU A 16 -13.53 13.59 -3.76
CA GLU A 16 -12.90 12.96 -4.93
C GLU A 16 -13.75 11.81 -5.46
N ARG A 17 -14.37 11.02 -4.56
CA ARG A 17 -15.29 9.94 -4.91
C ARG A 17 -16.52 10.48 -5.65
N LYS A 18 -17.07 11.63 -5.22
CA LYS A 18 -18.16 12.32 -5.92
C LYS A 18 -17.73 12.83 -7.30
N ALA A 19 -16.59 13.50 -7.39
CA ALA A 19 -16.08 14.02 -8.66
C ALA A 19 -15.82 12.88 -9.67
N ALA A 20 -15.20 11.78 -9.23
CA ALA A 20 -14.96 10.61 -10.05
C ALA A 20 -16.25 9.94 -10.53
N THR A 21 -17.28 9.87 -9.67
CA THR A 21 -18.59 9.29 -10.03
C THR A 21 -19.30 10.12 -11.10
N ILE A 22 -19.19 11.45 -11.04
CA ILE A 22 -19.78 12.36 -12.02
C ILE A 22 -19.08 12.23 -13.38
N LEU A 23 -17.74 12.10 -13.39
CA LEU A 23 -16.95 12.06 -14.63
C LEU A 23 -16.95 10.67 -15.31
N TYR A 24 -16.98 9.58 -14.53
CA TYR A 24 -16.68 8.24 -15.02
C TYR A 24 -17.76 7.19 -14.69
N SER A 25 -18.96 7.60 -14.28
CA SER A 25 -20.04 6.73 -13.77
C SER A 25 -19.68 6.06 -12.42
N THR A 26 -20.51 5.12 -11.94
CA THR A 26 -20.35 4.46 -10.64
C THR A 26 -18.98 3.79 -10.51
N LEU A 27 -18.18 4.21 -9.53
CA LEU A 27 -16.92 3.54 -9.18
C LEU A 27 -17.21 2.12 -8.69
N PRO A 28 -16.44 1.10 -9.14
CA PRO A 28 -16.57 -0.24 -8.58
C PRO A 28 -16.27 -0.21 -7.07
N PRO A 29 -16.99 -0.99 -6.25
CA PRO A 29 -16.65 -1.11 -4.85
C PRO A 29 -15.23 -1.70 -4.74
N ALA A 30 -14.35 -0.99 -4.04
CA ALA A 30 -13.00 -1.44 -3.74
C ALA A 30 -12.69 -1.07 -2.30
N SER A 31 -12.21 -2.06 -1.54
CA SER A 31 -11.88 -1.94 -0.13
C SER A 31 -10.37 -2.00 0.09
N MET A 32 -9.92 -1.57 1.28
CA MET A 32 -8.51 -1.73 1.67
C MET A 32 -8.17 -3.23 1.80
N GLU A 33 -9.14 -4.05 2.19
CA GLU A 33 -9.04 -5.50 2.32
C GLU A 33 -8.80 -6.17 0.97
N ASP A 34 -9.50 -5.74 -0.09
CA ASP A 34 -9.29 -6.25 -1.45
C ASP A 34 -7.90 -5.89 -1.97
N ALA A 35 -7.45 -4.66 -1.73
CA ALA A 35 -6.10 -4.22 -2.07
C ALA A 35 -5.06 -5.06 -1.31
N LEU A 36 -5.25 -5.24 -0.01
CA LEU A 36 -4.35 -6.00 0.84
C LEU A 36 -4.24 -7.46 0.38
N LYS A 37 -5.36 -8.12 0.07
CA LYS A 37 -5.38 -9.49 -0.44
C LYS A 37 -4.53 -9.64 -1.70
N ASP A 38 -4.67 -8.71 -2.64
CA ASP A 38 -3.89 -8.72 -3.88
C ASP A 38 -2.39 -8.49 -3.63
N PHE A 39 -2.04 -7.56 -2.74
CA PHE A 39 -0.64 -7.29 -2.42
C PHE A 39 0.01 -8.44 -1.66
N LEU A 40 -0.71 -9.11 -0.75
CA LEU A 40 -0.22 -10.29 -0.04
C LEU A 40 0.01 -11.47 -0.99
N ALA A 41 -0.91 -11.72 -1.93
CA ALA A 41 -0.69 -12.74 -2.97
C ALA A 41 0.56 -12.44 -3.81
N ALA A 42 0.78 -11.18 -4.19
CA ALA A 42 2.01 -10.80 -4.90
C ALA A 42 3.27 -10.91 -4.02
N TYR A 43 3.15 -10.75 -2.71
CA TYR A 43 4.25 -10.91 -1.76
C TYR A 43 4.65 -12.37 -1.58
N GLU A 44 3.71 -13.31 -1.62
CA GLU A 44 4.00 -14.75 -1.58
C GLU A 44 4.88 -15.18 -2.76
N GLU A 45 4.64 -14.61 -3.94
CA GLU A 45 5.42 -14.90 -5.16
C GLU A 45 6.77 -14.17 -5.21
N LYS A 46 6.82 -12.92 -4.75
CA LYS A 46 8.03 -12.09 -4.80
C LYS A 46 8.23 -11.24 -3.54
N PRO A 47 8.74 -11.83 -2.44
CA PRO A 47 8.88 -11.16 -1.15
C PRO A 47 9.81 -9.94 -1.17
N GLU A 48 10.80 -9.91 -2.07
CA GLU A 48 11.78 -8.85 -2.20
C GLU A 48 11.30 -7.66 -3.06
N TRP A 49 10.06 -7.69 -3.55
CA TRP A 49 9.52 -6.59 -4.34
C TRP A 49 9.19 -5.38 -3.46
N ILE A 50 10.18 -4.49 -3.30
CA ILE A 50 10.14 -3.27 -2.47
C ILE A 50 8.87 -2.45 -2.69
N GLU A 51 8.50 -2.23 -3.95
CA GLU A 51 7.29 -1.52 -4.31
C GLU A 51 6.02 -2.19 -3.78
N ASN A 52 5.91 -3.52 -3.88
CA ASN A 52 4.73 -4.22 -3.36
C ASN A 52 4.66 -4.14 -1.83
N LEU A 53 5.81 -4.32 -1.17
CA LEU A 53 5.92 -4.20 0.29
C LEU A 53 5.51 -2.83 0.82
N ILE A 54 5.87 -1.72 0.15
CA ILE A 54 5.44 -0.40 0.62
C ILE A 54 3.92 -0.22 0.52
N PHE A 55 3.27 -0.80 -0.50
CA PHE A 55 1.81 -0.79 -0.59
C PHE A 55 1.15 -1.64 0.49
N ILE A 56 1.73 -2.78 0.89
CA ILE A 56 1.26 -3.57 2.04
C ILE A 56 1.30 -2.71 3.31
N ILE A 57 2.43 -2.04 3.57
CA ILE A 57 2.63 -1.18 4.74
C ILE A 57 1.58 -0.06 4.76
N ARG A 58 1.41 0.66 3.64
CA ARG A 58 0.42 1.75 3.51
C ARG A 58 -1.01 1.25 3.72
N THR A 59 -1.34 0.05 3.23
CA THR A 59 -2.67 -0.53 3.38
C THR A 59 -2.96 -0.88 4.84
N TYR A 60 -2.03 -1.55 5.54
CA TYR A 60 -2.18 -1.79 6.98
C TYR A 60 -2.22 -0.49 7.80
N GLN A 61 -1.45 0.53 7.39
CA GLN A 61 -1.52 1.85 8.03
C GLN A 61 -2.91 2.48 7.88
N ALA A 62 -3.50 2.42 6.68
CA ALA A 62 -4.85 2.92 6.43
C ALA A 62 -5.92 2.16 7.25
N MET A 63 -5.68 0.88 7.53
CA MET A 63 -6.52 0.03 8.39
C MET A 63 -6.20 0.19 9.90
N ASN A 64 -5.27 1.07 10.26
CA ASN A 64 -4.80 1.30 11.63
C ASN A 64 -4.21 0.06 12.34
N ASP A 65 -3.70 -0.90 11.56
CA ASP A 65 -3.07 -2.13 12.05
C ASP A 65 -1.57 -1.92 12.28
N LYS A 66 -1.23 -1.40 13.46
CA LYS A 66 0.16 -1.06 13.82
C LYS A 66 1.07 -2.28 13.91
N GLU A 67 0.54 -3.45 14.26
CA GLU A 67 1.35 -4.67 14.38
C GLU A 67 1.87 -5.10 13.02
N ASN A 68 0.99 -5.17 12.02
CA ASN A 68 1.41 -5.50 10.67
C ASN A 68 2.24 -4.40 10.01
N VAL A 69 1.98 -3.11 10.29
CA VAL A 69 2.89 -2.04 9.84
C VAL A 69 4.31 -2.28 10.34
N LYS A 70 4.50 -2.56 11.64
CA LYS A 70 5.84 -2.88 12.20
C LYS A 70 6.47 -4.09 11.51
N LYS A 71 5.71 -5.18 11.37
CA LYS A 71 6.16 -6.43 10.73
C LYS A 71 6.69 -6.20 9.31
N TYR A 72 5.92 -5.52 8.46
CA TYR A 72 6.29 -5.33 7.05
C TYR A 72 7.33 -4.22 6.86
N CYS A 73 7.36 -3.16 7.69
CA CYS A 73 8.47 -2.21 7.72
C CYS A 73 9.79 -2.91 8.02
N ASN A 74 9.84 -3.77 9.05
CA ASN A 74 11.05 -4.53 9.38
C ASN A 74 11.50 -5.43 8.22
N LYS A 75 10.57 -6.08 7.52
CA LYS A 75 10.88 -6.89 6.33
C LYS A 75 11.47 -6.04 5.19
N LEU A 76 10.85 -4.89 4.90
CA LEU A 76 11.29 -3.98 3.84
C LEU A 76 12.68 -3.39 4.11
N LEU A 77 12.97 -3.04 5.37
CA LEU A 77 14.27 -2.48 5.77
C LEU A 77 15.43 -3.48 5.73
N LEU A 78 15.17 -4.77 5.57
CA LEU A 78 16.20 -5.79 5.35
C LEU A 78 16.61 -5.93 3.87
N LEU A 79 15.88 -5.30 2.94
CA LEU A 79 16.15 -5.37 1.52
C LEU A 79 17.21 -4.34 1.09
N THR A 80 17.94 -4.64 0.02
CA THR A 80 18.92 -3.71 -0.56
C THR A 80 18.30 -3.00 -1.77
N PRO A 81 18.14 -1.66 -1.75
CA PRO A 81 17.58 -0.93 -2.87
C PRO A 81 18.59 -0.84 -4.03
N THR A 82 18.08 -0.95 -5.26
CA THR A 82 18.87 -0.94 -6.50
C THR A 82 18.83 0.42 -7.21
N ASN A 83 17.87 1.27 -6.88
CA ASN A 83 17.68 2.59 -7.47
C ASN A 83 17.18 3.62 -6.42
N GLU A 84 17.06 4.88 -6.82
CA GLU A 84 16.65 5.98 -5.92
C GLU A 84 15.23 5.81 -5.41
N ASP A 85 14.32 5.46 -6.29
CA ASP A 85 12.93 5.15 -6.00
C ASP A 85 12.79 4.11 -4.86
N GLU A 86 13.58 3.04 -4.89
CA GLU A 86 13.58 2.02 -3.84
C GLU A 86 14.18 2.56 -2.52
N ARG A 87 15.22 3.41 -2.60
CA ARG A 87 15.78 4.09 -1.41
C ARG A 87 14.74 4.97 -0.72
N ASP A 88 13.95 5.71 -1.49
CA ASP A 88 12.87 6.56 -0.97
C ASP A 88 11.81 5.73 -0.24
N ARG A 89 11.44 4.56 -0.77
CA ARG A 89 10.49 3.63 -0.13
C ARG A 89 11.01 3.08 1.19
N LEU A 90 12.30 2.75 1.27
CA LEU A 90 12.93 2.36 2.54
C LEU A 90 12.95 3.52 3.54
N HIS A 91 13.19 4.74 3.08
CA HIS A 91 13.16 5.94 3.93
C HIS A 91 11.75 6.21 4.48
N GLU A 92 10.72 6.04 3.65
CA GLU A 92 9.31 6.09 4.07
C GLU A 92 9.02 5.03 5.14
N ALA A 93 9.40 3.77 4.91
CA ALA A 93 9.19 2.69 5.87
C ALA A 93 9.87 2.96 7.21
N LYS A 94 11.09 3.54 7.20
CA LYS A 94 11.79 3.96 8.41
C LYS A 94 11.04 5.06 9.17
N LYS A 95 10.48 6.06 8.46
CA LYS A 95 9.64 7.11 9.07
C LYS A 95 8.35 6.56 9.65
N LEU A 96 7.72 5.60 8.98
CA LEU A 96 6.50 4.95 9.46
C LEU A 96 6.78 4.13 10.72
N LEU A 97 7.82 3.32 10.71
CA LEU A 97 8.22 2.49 11.85
C LEU A 97 8.48 3.32 13.12
N ALA A 98 9.09 4.50 12.98
CA ALA A 98 9.37 5.40 14.09
C ALA A 98 8.08 5.99 14.74
N LYS A 99 6.93 5.90 14.07
CA LYS A 99 5.63 6.41 14.56
C LYS A 99 4.73 5.32 15.17
N CYS A 100 5.15 4.05 15.11
CA CYS A 100 4.35 2.91 15.53
C CYS A 100 4.70 2.44 16.95
#